data_AF-X7YQR4-F1
#
_entry.id   AF-X7YQR4-F1
#
_cell.length_a   1.000
_cell.length_b   1.000
_cell.length_c   1.000
_cell.angle_alpha   90.00
_cell.angle_beta   90.00
_cell.angle_gamma   90.00
#
_symmetry.space_group_name_H-M   'P 1'
#
loop_
_entity.id
_entity.type
_entity.pdbx_description
1 polymer ?
#
loop_
_entity_poly.entity_id
_entity_poly.type
_entity_poly.pdbx_seq_one_letter_code
_entity_poly.pdbx_strand_id
1 'polypeptide(L)'
;MGASTPFQFFSSHPEPELARATAEGRKKEFAEHGWDADEIPDPQDPSTFQRSKLDWDEAGAGEHARLLSIYRELIALRRKEPDFADPWLEHLDVDYDEGQRWITLRRGRFTVACNLSADPVRVPVGGEVVLASDQPAASVEHSVLPGIRSWSCVSVADRRHAVSSPQASWRARARRVLSHHDPTTITAPAQAAPSSQPATTSLM
;
A
#
# COMPACT_ATOMS: atom_id res chain seq x y z
N MET A 1 -3.23 -13.54 2.98
CA MET A 1 -4.12 -14.12 4.01
C MET A 1 -5.55 -13.79 3.60
N GLY A 2 -6.37 -14.82 3.44
CA GLY A 2 -7.53 -14.88 2.55
C GLY A 2 -7.53 -16.24 1.83
N ALA A 3 -8.47 -16.49 0.91
CA ALA A 3 -8.59 -17.78 0.23
C ALA A 3 -7.21 -18.34 -0.19
N SER A 4 -6.92 -19.61 0.14
CA SER A 4 -5.61 -20.22 -0.13
C SER A 4 -5.43 -20.58 -1.61
N THR A 5 -6.54 -20.76 -2.31
CA THR A 5 -6.57 -21.11 -3.73
C THR A 5 -6.11 -19.95 -4.60
N PRO A 6 -5.15 -20.15 -5.53
CA PRO A 6 -4.74 -19.11 -6.47
C PRO A 6 -5.89 -18.78 -7.43
N PHE A 7 -5.89 -17.58 -8.00
CA PHE A 7 -6.77 -17.26 -9.13
C PHE A 7 -5.95 -17.22 -10.42
N GLN A 8 -5.92 -18.34 -11.14
CA GLN A 8 -5.13 -18.52 -12.36
C GLN A 8 -5.95 -18.08 -13.58
N PHE A 9 -5.27 -17.69 -14.66
CA PHE A 9 -5.94 -17.49 -15.94
C PHE A 9 -6.17 -18.84 -16.61
N PHE A 10 -7.42 -19.15 -16.95
CA PHE A 10 -7.82 -20.37 -17.65
C PHE A 10 -8.74 -20.03 -18.82
N SER A 11 -8.74 -20.87 -19.84
CA SER A 11 -9.60 -20.77 -21.02
C SER A 11 -9.97 -22.16 -21.55
N SER A 12 -10.96 -22.24 -22.43
CA SER A 12 -11.47 -23.51 -22.98
C SER A 12 -11.74 -23.34 -24.48
N HIS A 13 -10.68 -23.17 -25.26
CA HIS A 13 -10.79 -22.92 -26.70
C HIS A 13 -10.95 -24.26 -27.42
N PRO A 14 -12.05 -24.51 -28.14
CA PRO A 14 -12.23 -25.76 -28.86
C PRO A 14 -11.29 -25.87 -30.07
N GLU A 15 -10.85 -24.74 -30.65
CA GLU A 15 -9.89 -24.71 -31.75
C GLU A 15 -8.44 -24.84 -31.23
N PRO A 16 -7.69 -25.89 -31.62
CA PRO A 16 -6.33 -26.13 -31.13
C PRO A 16 -5.33 -25.00 -31.42
N GLU A 17 -5.50 -24.32 -32.56
CA GLU A 17 -4.64 -23.20 -32.94
C GLU A 17 -4.82 -21.99 -32.01
N LEU A 18 -6.06 -21.71 -31.61
CA LEU A 18 -6.39 -20.64 -30.69
C LEU A 18 -5.93 -20.97 -29.27
N ALA A 19 -6.14 -22.21 -28.83
CA ALA A 19 -5.63 -22.74 -27.57
C ALA A 19 -4.11 -22.56 -27.45
N ARG A 20 -3.36 -22.96 -28.49
CA ARG A 20 -1.90 -22.80 -28.55
C ARG A 20 -1.48 -21.33 -28.57
N ALA A 21 -2.14 -20.49 -29.36
CA ALA A 21 -1.84 -19.08 -29.44
C ALA A 21 -2.03 -18.36 -28.08
N THR A 22 -3.09 -18.71 -27.34
CA THR A 22 -3.33 -18.18 -25.99
C THR A 22 -2.24 -18.62 -25.01
N ALA A 23 -1.85 -19.90 -25.02
CA ALA A 23 -0.81 -20.41 -24.14
C ALA A 23 0.56 -19.77 -24.43
N GLU A 24 0.96 -19.71 -25.70
CA GLU A 24 2.21 -19.07 -26.12
C GLU A 24 2.22 -17.56 -25.85
N GLY A 25 1.10 -16.87 -26.10
CA GLY A 25 0.96 -15.45 -25.81
C GLY A 25 1.15 -15.13 -24.33
N ARG A 26 0.49 -15.90 -23.44
CA ARG A 26 0.66 -15.77 -21.99
C ARG A 26 2.08 -16.06 -21.55
N LYS A 27 2.71 -17.12 -22.04
CA LYS A 27 4.11 -17.42 -21.66
C LYS A 27 5.06 -16.27 -22.02
N LYS A 28 4.88 -15.65 -23.20
CA LYS A 28 5.69 -14.50 -23.62
C LYS A 28 5.45 -13.27 -22.76
N GLU A 29 4.19 -12.91 -22.52
CA GLU A 29 3.81 -11.75 -21.69
C GLU A 29 4.44 -11.82 -20.30
N PHE A 30 4.40 -12.99 -19.65
CA PHE A 30 4.93 -13.14 -18.29
C PHE A 30 6.46 -13.28 -18.24
N ALA A 31 7.08 -13.86 -19.27
CA ALA A 31 8.54 -13.89 -19.40
C ALA A 31 9.13 -12.47 -19.51
N GLU A 32 8.44 -11.54 -20.18
CA GLU A 32 8.82 -10.12 -20.23
C GLU A 32 8.79 -9.44 -18.85
N HIS A 33 8.00 -9.97 -17.91
CA HIS A 33 7.91 -9.50 -16.53
C HIS A 33 8.86 -10.25 -15.56
N GLY A 34 9.78 -11.08 -16.08
CA GLY A 34 10.79 -11.79 -15.28
C GLY A 34 10.29 -13.04 -14.58
N TRP A 35 9.13 -13.57 -14.98
CA TRP A 35 8.61 -14.85 -14.46
C TRP A 35 9.19 -16.02 -15.24
N ASP A 36 9.46 -17.13 -14.53
CA ASP A 36 9.87 -18.36 -15.19
C ASP A 36 8.69 -18.92 -16.01
N ALA A 37 8.94 -19.16 -17.30
CA ALA A 37 7.91 -19.64 -18.22
C ALA A 37 7.40 -21.04 -17.86
N ASP A 38 8.20 -21.83 -17.14
CA ASP A 38 7.85 -23.17 -16.67
C ASP A 38 6.96 -23.16 -15.42
N GLU A 39 6.91 -22.04 -14.69
CA GLU A 39 6.01 -21.84 -13.55
C GLU A 39 4.61 -21.35 -13.98
N ILE A 40 4.42 -20.97 -15.25
CA ILE A 40 3.15 -20.46 -15.77
C ILE A 40 2.21 -21.64 -16.07
N PRO A 41 1.08 -21.77 -15.35
CA PRO A 41 0.10 -22.81 -15.64
C PRO A 41 -0.47 -22.66 -17.06
N ASP A 42 -0.64 -23.79 -17.76
CA ASP A 42 -1.31 -23.80 -19.05
C ASP A 42 -2.78 -23.35 -18.89
N PRO A 43 -3.23 -22.28 -19.58
CA PRO A 43 -4.61 -21.83 -19.49
C PRO A 43 -5.63 -22.87 -19.96
N GLN A 44 -5.26 -23.78 -20.86
CA GLN A 44 -6.15 -24.79 -21.44
C GLN A 44 -6.17 -26.10 -20.64
N ASP A 45 -5.26 -26.28 -19.68
CA ASP A 45 -5.28 -27.44 -18.79
C ASP A 45 -6.48 -27.30 -17.81
N PRO A 46 -7.42 -28.26 -17.80
CA PRO A 46 -8.53 -28.27 -16.85
C PRO A 46 -8.08 -28.14 -15.38
N SER A 47 -6.87 -28.60 -15.04
CA SER A 47 -6.31 -28.48 -13.70
C SER A 47 -6.11 -27.03 -13.26
N THR A 48 -5.83 -26.11 -14.19
CA THR A 48 -5.70 -24.66 -13.95
C THR A 48 -7.01 -24.05 -13.49
N PHE A 49 -8.13 -24.46 -14.11
CA PHE A 49 -9.46 -24.10 -13.64
C PHE A 49 -9.78 -24.73 -12.28
N GLN A 50 -9.49 -26.03 -12.09
CA GLN A 50 -9.82 -26.71 -10.82
C GLN A 50 -9.07 -26.11 -9.63
N ARG A 51 -7.78 -25.79 -9.76
CA ARG A 51 -7.00 -25.12 -8.70
C ARG A 51 -7.47 -23.70 -8.40
N SER A 52 -8.21 -23.08 -9.31
CA SER A 52 -8.75 -21.73 -9.15
C SER A 52 -10.14 -21.69 -8.50
N LYS A 53 -10.72 -22.85 -8.19
CA LYS A 53 -11.98 -22.92 -7.44
C LYS A 53 -11.70 -22.65 -5.97
N LEU A 54 -12.62 -21.93 -5.34
CA LEU A 54 -12.59 -21.70 -3.90
C LEU A 54 -12.76 -23.02 -3.15
N ASP A 55 -11.88 -23.24 -2.17
CA ASP A 55 -12.13 -24.17 -1.10
C ASP A 55 -13.08 -23.49 -0.09
N TRP A 56 -14.29 -23.99 0.05
CA TRP A 56 -15.26 -23.42 1.00
C TRP A 56 -15.10 -23.96 2.41
N ASP A 57 -14.44 -25.11 2.57
CA ASP A 57 -14.26 -25.75 3.87
C ASP A 57 -13.25 -24.96 4.72
N GLU A 58 -12.28 -24.29 4.08
CA GLU A 58 -11.31 -23.46 4.79
C GLU A 58 -11.94 -22.21 5.41
N ALA A 59 -13.04 -21.68 4.84
CA ALA A 59 -13.63 -20.40 5.26
C ALA A 59 -14.10 -20.38 6.73
N GLY A 60 -14.43 -21.56 7.27
CA GLY A 60 -14.87 -21.75 8.66
C GLY A 60 -13.74 -22.10 9.64
N ALA A 61 -12.49 -22.20 9.20
CA ALA A 61 -11.38 -22.72 10.01
C ALA A 61 -10.27 -21.69 10.27
N GLY A 62 -9.69 -21.75 11.49
CA GLY A 62 -8.47 -21.04 11.86
C GLY A 62 -8.46 -19.54 11.50
N GLU A 63 -7.38 -19.10 10.85
CA GLU A 63 -7.20 -17.69 10.45
C GLU A 63 -8.22 -17.23 9.39
N HIS A 64 -8.71 -18.14 8.53
CA HIS A 64 -9.73 -17.80 7.53
C HIS A 64 -11.05 -17.38 8.18
N ALA A 65 -11.48 -18.10 9.23
CA ALA A 65 -12.67 -17.75 10.00
C ALA A 65 -12.53 -16.40 10.69
N ARG A 66 -11.36 -16.13 11.30
CA ARG A 66 -11.05 -14.85 11.94
C ARG A 66 -11.12 -13.70 10.92
N LEU A 67 -10.48 -13.88 9.77
CA LEU A 67 -10.49 -12.88 8.70
C LEU A 67 -11.92 -12.65 8.17
N LEU A 68 -12.70 -13.71 7.96
CA LEU A 68 -14.10 -13.61 7.54
C LEU A 68 -14.96 -12.84 8.56
N SER A 69 -14.73 -13.04 9.87
CA SER A 69 -15.39 -12.24 10.93
C SER A 69 -15.06 -10.76 10.79
N ILE A 70 -13.78 -10.42 10.65
CA ILE A 70 -13.31 -9.04 10.47
C ILE A 70 -13.98 -8.40 9.25
N TYR A 71 -14.05 -9.09 8.11
CA TYR A 71 -14.74 -8.57 6.91
C TYR A 71 -16.23 -8.35 7.15
N ARG A 72 -16.91 -9.26 7.86
CA ARG A 72 -18.33 -9.10 8.20
C ARG A 72 -18.56 -7.89 9.10
N GLU A 73 -17.70 -7.70 10.10
CA GLU A 73 -17.76 -6.56 11.02
C GLU A 73 -17.48 -5.24 10.28
N LEU A 74 -16.49 -5.19 9.40
CA LEU A 74 -16.21 -4.02 8.54
C LEU A 74 -17.40 -3.66 7.64
N ILE A 75 -18.00 -4.66 6.98
CA ILE A 75 -19.17 -4.44 6.13
C ILE A 75 -20.37 -3.97 6.95
N ALA A 76 -20.58 -4.56 8.13
CA ALA A 76 -21.66 -4.17 9.03
C ALA A 76 -21.46 -2.73 9.54
N LEU A 77 -20.24 -2.36 9.92
CA LEU A 77 -19.87 -1.01 10.34
C LEU A 77 -20.12 -0.01 9.20
N ARG A 78 -19.64 -0.29 7.99
CA ARG A 78 -19.88 0.53 6.80
C ARG A 78 -21.37 0.77 6.51
N ARG A 79 -22.22 -0.22 6.76
CA ARG A 79 -23.68 -0.11 6.55
C ARG A 79 -24.39 0.68 7.65
N LYS A 80 -23.93 0.57 8.90
CA LYS A 80 -24.56 1.20 10.06
C LYS A 80 -24.19 2.67 10.23
N GLU A 81 -22.99 3.04 9.79
CA GLU A 81 -22.41 4.37 10.03
C GLU A 81 -22.42 5.22 8.75
N PRO A 82 -23.26 6.27 8.66
CA PRO A 82 -23.33 7.14 7.48
C PRO A 82 -21.99 7.79 7.12
N ASP A 83 -21.16 8.08 8.12
CA ASP A 83 -19.82 8.62 7.92
C ASP A 83 -18.98 7.73 6.99
N PHE A 84 -19.12 6.40 7.00
CA PHE A 84 -18.39 5.54 6.07
C PHE A 84 -19.03 5.43 4.67
N ALA A 85 -20.28 5.85 4.52
CA ALA A 85 -21.01 5.83 3.26
C ALA A 85 -20.79 7.10 2.41
N ASP A 86 -20.21 8.15 3.00
CA ASP A 86 -19.90 9.41 2.30
C ASP A 86 -18.88 9.18 1.16
N PRO A 87 -19.27 9.41 -0.12
CA PRO A 87 -18.41 9.16 -1.27
C PRO A 87 -17.43 10.31 -1.55
N TRP A 88 -17.58 11.47 -0.90
CA TRP A 88 -16.82 12.67 -1.24
C TRP A 88 -15.41 12.58 -0.64
N LEU A 89 -14.38 12.64 -1.50
CA LEU A 89 -12.98 12.59 -1.06
C LEU A 89 -12.55 13.86 -0.32
N GLU A 90 -13.19 15.00 -0.59
CA GLU A 90 -12.92 16.27 0.10
C GLU A 90 -13.25 16.25 1.60
N HIS A 91 -14.08 15.31 2.05
CA HIS A 91 -14.38 15.07 3.46
C HIS A 91 -13.47 14.03 4.12
N LEU A 92 -12.46 13.53 3.39
CA LEU A 92 -11.47 12.59 3.89
C LEU A 92 -10.20 13.36 4.28
N ASP A 93 -9.90 13.36 5.57
CA ASP A 93 -8.64 13.91 6.08
C ASP A 93 -7.61 12.79 6.22
N VAL A 94 -6.40 12.99 5.67
CA VAL A 94 -5.30 12.03 5.73
C VAL A 94 -4.08 12.66 6.39
N ASP A 95 -3.49 11.97 7.36
CA ASP A 95 -2.20 12.31 7.97
C ASP A 95 -1.30 11.07 8.02
N TYR A 96 0.02 11.25 7.91
CA TYR A 96 0.97 10.15 7.85
C TYR A 96 2.38 10.56 8.30
N ASP A 97 3.20 9.56 8.62
CA ASP A 97 4.64 9.71 8.80
C ASP A 97 5.35 8.60 8.03
N GLU A 98 6.10 8.97 7.00
CA GLU A 98 6.80 8.02 6.14
C GLU A 98 7.97 7.32 6.87
N GLY A 99 8.65 8.04 7.78
CA GLY A 99 9.75 7.48 8.56
C GLY A 99 9.28 6.46 9.59
N GLN A 100 8.14 6.73 10.24
CA GLN A 100 7.51 5.81 11.19
C GLN A 100 6.52 4.83 10.53
N ARG A 101 6.24 5.01 9.24
CA ARG A 101 5.36 4.20 8.39
C ARG A 101 3.95 4.01 8.98
N TRP A 102 3.31 5.09 9.43
CA TRP A 102 1.89 5.07 9.78
C TRP A 102 1.08 6.01 8.89
N ILE A 103 -0.20 5.69 8.71
CA ILE A 103 -1.17 6.52 7.99
C ILE A 103 -2.51 6.53 8.74
N THR A 104 -3.20 7.65 8.69
CA THR A 104 -4.53 7.83 9.27
C THR A 104 -5.50 8.33 8.21
N LEU A 105 -6.74 7.85 8.26
CA LEU A 105 -7.84 8.28 7.41
C LEU A 105 -9.02 8.66 8.30
N ARG A 106 -9.34 9.95 8.37
CA ARG A 106 -10.44 10.47 9.17
C ARG A 106 -11.60 10.86 8.28
N ARG A 107 -12.79 10.39 8.65
CA ARG A 107 -14.06 10.72 8.00
C ARG A 107 -15.14 10.86 9.08
N GLY A 108 -15.73 12.05 9.17
CA GLY A 108 -16.65 12.40 10.25
C GLY A 108 -16.02 12.14 11.63
N ARG A 109 -16.68 11.34 12.47
CA ARG A 109 -16.21 10.99 13.82
C ARG A 109 -15.23 9.81 13.86
N PHE A 110 -15.00 9.14 12.75
CA PHE A 110 -14.16 7.94 12.71
C PHE A 110 -12.78 8.25 12.16
N THR A 111 -11.76 7.64 12.76
CA THR A 111 -10.40 7.63 12.22
C THR A 111 -9.91 6.20 12.12
N VAL A 112 -9.47 5.81 10.93
CA VAL A 112 -8.76 4.56 10.70
C VAL A 112 -7.27 4.85 10.79
N ALA A 113 -6.56 4.18 11.70
CA ALA A 113 -5.12 4.27 11.84
C ALA A 113 -4.48 2.94 11.40
N CYS A 114 -3.45 3.02 10.58
CA CYS A 114 -2.73 1.86 10.04
C CYS A 114 -1.24 1.96 10.38
N ASN A 115 -0.67 0.87 10.89
CA ASN A 115 0.77 0.69 11.04
C ASN A 115 1.29 -0.16 9.88
N LEU A 116 2.16 0.40 9.06
CA LEU A 116 2.76 -0.28 7.90
C LEU A 116 4.21 -0.70 8.17
N SER A 117 4.69 -0.53 9.41
CA SER A 117 6.01 -0.97 9.86
C SER A 117 5.97 -2.40 10.45
N ALA A 118 7.15 -2.96 10.70
CA ALA A 118 7.30 -4.23 11.39
C ALA A 118 7.17 -4.08 12.93
N ASP A 119 7.38 -2.88 13.45
CA ASP A 119 7.47 -2.59 14.88
C ASP A 119 6.21 -1.88 15.39
N PRO A 120 5.91 -1.92 16.70
CA PRO A 120 4.83 -1.13 17.26
C PRO A 120 5.05 0.38 17.03
N VAL A 121 3.98 1.11 16.69
CA VAL A 121 4.06 2.55 16.41
C VAL A 121 3.01 3.33 17.19
N ARG A 122 3.40 4.51 17.67
CA ARG A 122 2.49 5.46 18.33
C ARG A 122 1.90 6.40 17.28
N VAL A 123 0.59 6.31 17.07
CA VAL A 123 -0.17 7.16 16.15
C VAL A 123 -0.85 8.28 16.96
N PRO A 124 -0.81 9.54 16.53
CA PRO A 124 -1.38 10.69 17.25
C PRO A 124 -2.92 10.78 17.14
N VAL A 125 -3.59 9.63 17.26
CA VAL A 125 -5.05 9.49 17.24
C VAL A 125 -5.47 8.64 18.41
N GLY A 126 -6.30 9.20 19.29
CA GLY A 126 -6.92 8.50 20.41
C GLY A 126 -8.44 8.49 20.30
N GLY A 127 -9.10 7.64 21.08
CA GLY A 127 -10.54 7.45 21.02
C GLY A 127 -10.96 6.08 21.53
N GLU A 128 -12.24 5.78 21.36
CA GLU A 128 -12.78 4.45 21.61
C GLU A 128 -12.48 3.54 20.40
N VAL A 129 -11.95 2.34 20.65
CA VAL A 129 -11.68 1.37 19.58
C VAL A 129 -13.00 0.74 19.17
N VAL A 130 -13.40 0.96 17.91
CA VAL A 130 -14.65 0.43 17.34
C VAL A 130 -14.41 -0.95 16.72
N LEU A 131 -13.28 -1.10 16.03
CA LEU A 131 -12.85 -2.36 15.41
C LEU A 131 -11.35 -2.33 15.17
N ALA A 132 -10.64 -3.43 15.35
CA ALA A 132 -9.21 -3.51 15.08
C ALA A 132 -8.80 -4.89 14.57
N SER A 133 -7.72 -4.94 13.79
CA SER A 133 -7.13 -6.21 13.32
C SER A 133 -6.38 -6.97 14.40
N ASP A 134 -6.00 -6.29 15.48
CA ASP A 134 -5.28 -6.80 16.62
C ASP A 134 -5.66 -5.97 17.87
N GLN A 135 -4.93 -6.07 18.97
CA GLN A 135 -5.17 -5.34 20.21
C GLN A 135 -4.33 -4.04 20.28
N PRO A 136 -4.86 -2.88 19.84
CA PRO A 136 -4.18 -1.61 20.04
C PRO A 136 -4.28 -1.17 21.50
N ALA A 137 -3.21 -0.53 22.01
CA ALA A 137 -3.29 0.21 23.27
C ALA A 137 -3.77 1.63 22.97
N ALA A 138 -5.09 1.84 23.00
CA ALA A 138 -5.70 3.14 22.77
C ALA A 138 -5.84 3.95 24.06
N SER A 139 -5.57 5.24 23.96
CA SER A 139 -5.86 6.25 24.98
C SER A 139 -6.75 7.34 24.38
N VAL A 140 -7.07 8.37 25.16
CA VAL A 140 -7.84 9.53 24.67
C VAL A 140 -7.06 10.34 23.62
N GLU A 141 -5.73 10.32 23.66
CA GLU A 141 -4.90 11.20 22.83
C GLU A 141 -4.15 10.48 21.71
N HIS A 142 -3.80 9.22 21.92
CA HIS A 142 -2.98 8.44 21.00
C HIS A 142 -3.31 6.96 21.09
N SER A 143 -2.90 6.21 20.06
CA SER A 143 -3.00 4.76 20.01
C SER A 143 -1.64 4.16 19.69
N VAL A 144 -1.28 3.08 20.37
CA VAL A 144 -0.14 2.24 19.99
C VAL A 144 -0.66 1.06 19.20
N LEU A 145 -0.27 0.99 17.93
CA LEU A 145 -0.63 -0.10 17.04
C LEU A 145 0.49 -1.15 17.03
N PRO A 146 0.18 -2.45 17.19
CA PRO A 146 1.17 -3.52 17.06
C PRO A 146 1.88 -3.50 15.70
N GLY A 147 3.04 -4.15 15.61
CA GLY A 147 3.74 -4.37 14.34
C GLY A 147 2.99 -5.32 13.40
N ILE A 148 3.60 -5.62 12.25
CA ILE A 148 3.09 -6.60 11.27
C ILE A 148 1.75 -6.16 10.64
N ARG A 149 1.75 -4.98 9.99
CA ARG A 149 0.62 -4.50 9.16
C ARG A 149 -0.74 -4.46 9.91
N SER A 150 -0.75 -3.97 11.14
CA SER A 150 -1.97 -3.83 11.94
C SER A 150 -2.74 -2.55 11.60
N TRP A 151 -4.04 -2.56 11.90
CA TRP A 151 -4.89 -1.38 11.81
C TRP A 151 -5.94 -1.36 12.92
N SER A 152 -6.38 -0.15 13.27
CA SER A 152 -7.52 0.05 14.17
C SER A 152 -8.40 1.18 13.67
N CYS A 153 -9.71 0.97 13.73
CA CYS A 153 -10.71 2.01 13.62
C CYS A 153 -11.06 2.50 15.03
N VAL A 154 -10.83 3.79 15.27
CA VAL A 154 -11.23 4.46 16.50
C VAL A 154 -12.31 5.50 16.20
N SER A 155 -13.34 5.55 17.04
CA SER A 155 -14.26 6.67 17.08
C SER A 155 -13.73 7.72 18.04
N VAL A 156 -13.58 8.93 17.54
CA VAL A 156 -13.26 10.09 18.36
C VAL A 156 -14.58 10.68 18.80
N ALA A 157 -14.86 10.68 20.11
CA ALA A 157 -16.01 11.40 20.65
C ALA A 157 -15.89 12.86 20.23
N ASP A 158 -16.95 13.37 19.58
CA ASP A 158 -17.07 14.69 18.95
C ASP A 158 -16.20 15.77 19.63
N ARG A 159 -15.02 16.04 19.05
CA ARG A 159 -14.30 17.28 19.35
C ARG A 159 -14.99 18.40 18.58
N ARG A 160 -16.08 18.93 19.13
CA ARG A 160 -16.45 20.32 18.85
C ARG A 160 -15.25 21.17 19.25
N HIS A 161 -14.54 21.66 18.23
CA HIS A 161 -13.28 22.41 18.28
C HIS A 161 -12.00 21.62 18.59
N ALA A 162 -11.33 21.20 17.51
CA ALA A 162 -9.90 21.46 17.34
C ALA A 162 -9.64 21.73 15.85
N VAL A 163 -10.16 22.85 15.34
CA VAL A 163 -9.59 23.46 14.14
C VAL A 163 -8.22 24.02 14.54
N SER A 164 -7.20 23.17 14.48
CA SER A 164 -5.88 23.62 14.05
C SER A 164 -5.70 23.06 12.66
N SER A 165 -5.95 23.92 11.66
CA SER A 165 -5.86 23.58 10.25
C SER A 165 -4.54 22.83 9.93
N PRO A 166 -4.60 21.61 9.35
CA PRO A 166 -3.43 20.82 8.97
C PRO A 166 -2.55 21.46 7.88
N GLN A 167 -3.03 22.51 7.20
CA GLN A 167 -2.23 23.25 6.23
C GLN A 167 -1.04 24.02 6.85
N ALA A 168 -1.00 24.22 8.17
CA ALA A 168 0.13 24.88 8.83
C ALA A 168 1.32 23.92 9.10
N SER A 169 1.09 22.60 9.13
CA SER A 169 2.12 21.64 9.55
C SER A 169 3.06 21.21 8.43
N TRP A 170 2.62 21.25 7.16
CA TRP A 170 3.48 20.92 6.01
C TRP A 170 4.66 21.91 5.89
N ARG A 171 4.44 23.21 6.11
CA ARG A 171 5.49 24.24 6.08
C ARG A 171 6.46 24.17 7.25
N ALA A 172 6.03 23.59 8.37
CA ALA A 172 6.83 23.45 9.58
C ALA A 172 7.68 22.17 9.58
N ARG A 173 7.15 21.05 9.06
CA ARG A 173 7.90 19.78 8.96
C ARG A 173 8.84 19.73 7.74
N ALA A 174 8.44 20.28 6.59
CA ALA A 174 9.33 20.36 5.43
C ALA A 174 10.63 21.15 5.73
N ARG A 175 10.58 22.16 6.60
CA ARG A 175 11.76 22.91 7.05
C ARG A 175 12.71 22.13 7.97
N ARG A 176 12.21 21.13 8.71
CA ARG A 176 13.04 20.31 9.61
C ARG A 176 13.83 19.23 8.86
N VAL A 177 13.27 18.73 7.76
CA VAL A 177 13.94 17.79 6.84
C VAL A 177 15.02 18.50 6.01
N LEU A 178 14.76 19.73 5.55
CA LEU A 178 15.72 20.50 4.75
C LEU A 178 16.86 21.16 5.55
N SER A 179 16.81 21.17 6.90
CA SER A 179 17.85 21.76 7.76
C SER A 179 18.91 20.76 8.23
N HIS A 180 18.80 19.48 7.87
CA HIS A 180 19.81 18.44 8.16
C HIS A 180 20.70 18.11 6.96
N HIS A 181 20.62 18.88 5.87
CA HIS A 181 21.62 18.85 4.80
C HIS A 181 22.63 19.96 5.03
N ASP A 182 23.76 19.58 5.62
CA ASP A 182 24.95 20.40 5.77
C ASP A 182 25.63 20.53 4.40
N PRO A 183 25.69 21.70 3.75
CA PRO A 183 26.33 21.87 2.46
C PRO A 183 27.80 22.20 2.70
N THR A 184 28.59 21.23 3.14
CA THR A 184 30.04 21.35 3.03
C THR A 184 30.65 19.97 2.89
N THR A 185 30.98 19.62 1.65
CA THR A 185 32.24 18.98 1.21
C THR A 185 31.99 18.35 -0.16
N ILE A 186 32.24 19.10 -1.25
CA ILE A 186 32.66 18.49 -2.51
C ILE A 186 33.82 19.34 -3.04
N THR A 187 35.04 18.86 -2.79
CA THR A 187 36.24 19.25 -3.52
C THR A 187 36.14 18.68 -4.93
N ALA A 188 36.08 19.53 -5.95
CA ALA A 188 36.13 19.12 -7.35
C ALA A 188 37.56 18.74 -7.78
N PRO A 189 37.75 17.69 -8.60
CA PRO A 189 39.05 17.41 -9.21
C PRO A 189 39.31 18.33 -10.41
N ALA A 190 40.58 18.75 -10.55
CA ALA A 190 41.07 19.63 -11.60
C ALA A 190 40.95 19.01 -13.01
N GLN A 191 40.41 19.77 -13.96
CA GLN A 191 40.44 19.43 -15.40
C GLN A 191 41.70 20.03 -16.05
N ALA A 192 42.44 19.17 -16.76
CA ALA A 192 43.60 19.53 -17.56
C ALA A 192 43.19 20.26 -18.86
N ALA A 193 43.91 21.32 -19.19
CA ALA A 193 43.70 22.11 -20.40
C ALA A 193 44.26 21.41 -21.66
N PRO A 194 43.60 21.53 -22.83
CA PRO A 194 44.22 21.17 -24.10
C PRO A 194 44.99 22.35 -24.71
N SER A 195 46.22 22.06 -25.11
CA SER A 195 47.17 22.93 -25.81
C SER A 195 46.77 23.19 -27.27
N SER A 196 46.69 24.45 -27.67
CA SER A 196 46.55 24.89 -29.07
C SER A 196 47.86 25.49 -29.59
N GLN A 197 48.41 24.90 -30.66
CA GLN A 197 49.48 25.49 -31.49
C GLN A 197 48.85 26.23 -32.69
N PRO A 198 49.45 27.34 -33.17
CA PRO A 198 48.99 28.00 -34.39
C PRO A 198 49.63 27.41 -35.65
N ALA A 199 48.82 27.19 -36.69
CA ALA A 199 49.27 26.84 -38.03
C ALA A 199 49.47 28.10 -38.90
N THR A 200 50.65 28.18 -39.51
CA THR A 200 51.08 29.23 -40.43
C THR A 200 50.45 29.04 -41.81
N THR A 201 49.89 30.12 -42.36
CA THR A 201 49.42 30.26 -43.74
C THR A 201 50.59 30.29 -44.73
N SER A 202 50.57 29.44 -45.77
CA SER A 202 50.95 29.83 -47.14
C SER A 202 50.57 28.75 -48.17
N LEU A 203 49.77 29.13 -49.17
CA LEU A 203 49.62 28.42 -50.44
C LEU A 203 49.52 29.48 -51.55
N MET A 204 50.45 29.42 -52.49
CA MET A 204 50.12 29.46 -53.92
C MET A 204 50.32 28.04 -54.45
#